data_AF-A0AAN5I072-F1
#
_entry.id   AF-A0AAN5I072-F1
#
_cell.length_a   1.000
_cell.length_b   1.000
_cell.length_c   1.000
_cell.angle_alpha   90.00
_cell.angle_beta   90.00
_cell.angle_gamma   90.00
#
_symmetry.space_group_name_H-M   'P 1'
#
loop_
_entity.id
_entity.type
_entity.pdbx_description
1 polymer ?
#
loop_
_entity_poly.entity_id
_entity_poly.type
_entity_poly.pdbx_seq_one_letter_code
_entity_poly.pdbx_strand_id
1 'polypeptide(L)'
;NRSTLKLLGLLNDIYAQFIFDPIIHLPLPCTFRNRERIEWDTFRLVLLQVIWVGIVSQQATAYIACYIHRHQAVLSPNSKWRIKTLIRRSLIISYSIIILTPTAYLKVISETNTNSKISSRYLSPEWPSDVIDRIDCSTFDLIQPYITSSAIMHSTSVSIVVVLIVHTFHQLNKSLSMSVRRREYQRTMMRILLLQRLFQSLLPIIVQVLPNVAGFTVFVFGWSGSAVYPVILLVLSSNSLALSVVLLGTTPLYISIIKTSV
;
A
#
# COMPACT_ATOMS: atom_id res chain seq x y z
N ASN A 1 27.28 6.06 7.91
CA ASN A 1 27.64 4.69 8.32
C ASN A 1 27.45 3.74 7.12
N ARG A 2 28.52 3.22 6.50
CA ARG A 2 28.45 2.45 5.23
C ARG A 2 27.64 1.16 5.36
N SER A 3 27.65 0.53 6.53
CA SER A 3 26.94 -0.73 6.81
C SER A 3 25.42 -0.57 6.74
N THR A 4 24.90 0.56 7.24
CA THR A 4 23.47 0.90 7.18
C THR A 4 22.99 1.10 5.74
N LEU A 5 23.81 1.72 4.90
CA LEU A 5 23.51 1.93 3.48
C LEU A 5 23.47 0.62 2.70
N LYS A 6 24.40 -0.32 2.97
CA LYS A 6 24.39 -1.65 2.37
C LYS A 6 23.16 -2.47 2.80
N LEU A 7 22.78 -2.40 4.08
CA LEU A 7 21.58 -3.06 4.58
C LEU A 7 20.31 -2.50 3.92
N LEU A 8 20.21 -1.18 3.79
CA LEU A 8 19.10 -0.53 3.07
C LEU A 8 19.04 -0.94 1.60
N GLY A 9 20.19 -1.02 0.91
CA GLY A 9 20.27 -1.49 -0.47
C GLY A 9 19.79 -2.94 -0.62
N LEU A 10 20.27 -3.85 0.23
CA LEU A 10 19.84 -5.25 0.23
C LEU A 10 18.33 -5.37 0.51
N LEU A 11 17.82 -4.63 1.50
CA LEU A 11 16.39 -4.63 1.81
C LEU A 11 15.55 -4.07 0.65
N ASN A 12 16.06 -3.08 -0.08
CA ASN A 12 15.39 -2.52 -1.24
C ASN A 12 15.41 -3.46 -2.45
N ASP A 13 16.50 -4.20 -2.68
CA ASP A 13 16.58 -5.21 -3.75
C ASP A 13 15.66 -6.40 -3.47
N ILE A 14 15.64 -6.86 -2.22
CA ILE A 14 14.67 -7.88 -1.77
C ILE A 14 13.26 -7.34 -2.00
N TYR A 15 12.95 -6.14 -1.51
CA TYR A 15 11.65 -5.50 -1.71
C TYR A 15 11.28 -5.36 -3.20
N ALA A 16 12.22 -4.97 -4.05
CA ALA A 16 12.03 -4.87 -5.49
C ALA A 16 11.74 -6.24 -6.11
N GLN A 17 12.53 -7.27 -5.81
CA GLN A 17 12.26 -8.64 -6.30
C GLN A 17 10.90 -9.15 -5.83
N PHE A 18 10.53 -8.90 -4.58
CA PHE A 18 9.20 -9.25 -4.04
C PHE A 18 8.05 -8.51 -4.72
N ILE A 19 8.28 -7.28 -5.19
CA ILE A 19 7.27 -6.47 -5.86
C ILE A 19 7.22 -6.72 -7.36
N PHE A 20 8.33 -7.08 -7.98
CA PHE A 20 8.43 -7.25 -9.43
C PHE A 20 8.38 -8.71 -9.88
N ASP A 21 8.40 -9.70 -8.98
CA ASP A 21 8.18 -11.09 -9.34
C ASP A 21 6.70 -11.32 -9.70
N PRO A 22 6.36 -11.52 -11.00
CA PRO A 22 4.99 -11.71 -11.45
C PRO A 22 4.32 -12.92 -10.82
N ILE A 23 5.10 -13.92 -10.37
CA ILE A 23 4.58 -15.16 -9.79
C ILE A 23 3.86 -14.87 -8.46
N ILE A 24 4.36 -13.92 -7.67
CA ILE A 24 3.77 -13.56 -6.37
C ILE A 24 2.42 -12.84 -6.54
N HIS A 25 2.18 -12.25 -7.72
CA HIS A 25 0.95 -11.53 -8.05
C HIS A 25 -0.15 -12.40 -8.65
N LEU A 26 0.16 -13.64 -9.03
CA LEU A 26 -0.84 -14.55 -9.57
C LEU A 26 -1.72 -15.11 -8.44
N PRO A 27 -3.02 -15.38 -8.70
CA PRO A 27 -3.85 -16.13 -7.77
C PRO A 27 -3.18 -17.44 -7.38
N LEU A 28 -3.26 -17.85 -6.10
CA LEU A 28 -2.70 -19.12 -5.59
C LEU A 28 -2.95 -20.30 -6.56
N PRO A 29 -4.17 -20.53 -7.08
CA PRO A 29 -4.43 -21.63 -8.01
C PRO A 29 -3.57 -21.57 -9.29
N CYS A 30 -3.31 -20.37 -9.80
CA CYS A 30 -2.53 -20.14 -11.00
C CYS A 30 -1.02 -20.33 -10.77
N THR A 31 -0.53 -20.04 -9.56
CA THR A 31 0.88 -20.28 -9.20
C THR A 31 1.24 -21.77 -9.11
N PHE A 32 0.26 -22.62 -8.79
CA PHE A 32 0.43 -24.07 -8.71
C PHE A 32 0.20 -24.80 -10.03
N ARG A 33 -0.34 -24.12 -11.06
CA ARG A 33 -0.68 -24.73 -12.36
C ARG A 33 0.51 -25.40 -13.08
N ASN A 34 1.73 -24.91 -12.87
CA ASN A 34 2.93 -25.38 -13.59
C ASN A 34 3.99 -26.07 -12.71
N ARG A 35 3.71 -26.45 -11.45
CA ARG A 35 4.71 -27.11 -10.58
C ARG A 35 4.28 -28.51 -10.15
N GLU A 36 4.99 -29.52 -10.66
CA GLU A 36 4.71 -30.96 -10.46
C GLU A 36 5.12 -31.54 -9.10
N ARG A 37 5.80 -30.80 -8.21
CA ARG A 37 6.18 -31.33 -6.88
C ARG A 37 5.92 -30.35 -5.75
N ILE A 38 5.00 -30.76 -4.88
CA ILE A 38 4.46 -30.08 -3.72
C ILE A 38 5.10 -30.70 -2.49
N GLU A 39 5.87 -29.93 -1.71
CA GLU A 39 5.99 -30.14 -0.27
C GLU A 39 6.71 -28.95 0.40
N TRP A 40 7.88 -28.54 -0.11
CA TRP A 40 8.65 -27.42 0.48
C TRP A 40 8.42 -26.06 -0.22
N ASP A 41 8.19 -26.06 -1.53
CA ASP A 41 7.98 -24.83 -2.31
C ASP A 41 6.61 -24.20 -2.07
N THR A 42 5.59 -25.00 -1.80
CA THR A 42 4.21 -24.54 -1.56
C THR A 42 4.09 -23.72 -0.30
N PHE A 43 4.67 -24.19 0.81
CA PHE A 43 4.68 -23.44 2.06
C PHE A 43 5.41 -22.11 1.90
N ARG A 44 6.55 -22.11 1.20
CA ARG A 44 7.28 -20.88 0.89
C ARG A 44 6.43 -19.93 0.09
N LEU A 45 5.79 -20.36 -0.99
CA LEU A 45 4.99 -19.50 -1.84
C LEU A 45 3.80 -18.88 -1.10
N VAL A 46 3.05 -19.69 -0.34
CA VAL A 46 1.94 -19.20 0.50
C VAL A 46 2.43 -18.20 1.53
N LEU A 47 3.55 -18.48 2.20
CA LEU A 47 4.15 -17.57 3.16
C LEU A 47 4.59 -16.26 2.50
N LEU A 48 5.24 -16.32 1.34
CA LEU A 48 5.66 -15.14 0.57
C LEU A 48 4.47 -14.29 0.17
N GLN A 49 3.37 -14.91 -0.25
CA GLN A 49 2.14 -14.20 -0.59
C GLN A 49 1.45 -13.59 0.64
N VAL A 50 1.39 -14.29 1.76
CA VAL A 50 0.88 -13.75 3.03
C VAL A 50 1.72 -12.55 3.48
N ILE A 51 3.04 -12.65 3.39
CA ILE A 51 3.97 -11.55 3.69
C ILE A 51 3.71 -10.38 2.73
N TRP A 52 3.60 -10.64 1.43
CA TRP A 52 3.34 -9.61 0.43
C TRP A 52 2.00 -8.90 0.67
N VAL A 53 0.92 -9.65 0.85
CA VAL A 53 -0.41 -9.10 1.18
C VAL A 53 -0.32 -8.29 2.48
N GLY A 54 0.39 -8.80 3.48
CA GLY A 54 0.68 -8.09 4.72
C GLY A 54 1.39 -6.74 4.47
N ILE A 55 2.47 -6.73 3.69
CA ILE A 55 3.23 -5.52 3.38
C ILE A 55 2.36 -4.49 2.63
N VAL A 56 1.69 -4.91 1.56
CA VAL A 56 0.83 -4.04 0.74
C VAL A 56 -0.29 -3.44 1.58
N SER A 57 -0.93 -4.28 2.39
CA SER A 57 -2.07 -3.86 3.19
C SER A 57 -1.68 -2.94 4.35
N GLN A 58 -0.50 -3.13 4.97
CA GLN A 58 0.01 -2.23 6.00
C GLN A 58 0.46 -0.86 5.47
N GLN A 59 0.60 -0.67 4.14
CA GLN A 59 0.93 0.65 3.58
C GLN A 59 -0.12 1.70 3.99
N ALA A 60 -1.41 1.37 3.93
CA ALA A 60 -2.48 2.29 4.29
C ALA A 60 -2.36 2.78 5.74
N THR A 61 -2.07 1.86 6.67
CA THR A 61 -1.84 2.19 8.09
C THR A 61 -0.66 3.13 8.26
N ALA A 62 0.46 2.84 7.59
CA ALA A 62 1.66 3.68 7.63
C ALA A 62 1.36 5.09 7.10
N TYR A 63 0.62 5.20 5.99
CA TYR A 63 0.18 6.49 5.46
C TYR A 63 -0.69 7.25 6.45
N ILE A 64 -1.74 6.63 7.01
CA ILE A 64 -2.59 7.28 8.00
C ILE A 64 -1.76 7.77 9.19
N ALA A 65 -0.86 6.93 9.71
CA ALA A 65 0.01 7.31 10.81
C ALA A 65 0.88 8.53 10.48
N CYS A 66 1.47 8.57 9.27
CA CYS A 66 2.23 9.71 8.78
C CYS A 66 1.37 10.98 8.64
N TYR A 67 0.15 10.87 8.09
CA TYR A 67 -0.76 12.01 7.96
C TYR A 67 -1.25 12.53 9.30
N ILE A 68 -1.58 11.64 10.25
CA ILE A 68 -1.91 12.02 11.61
C ILE A 68 -0.73 12.73 12.24
N HIS A 69 0.48 12.19 12.14
CA HIS A 69 1.67 12.83 12.71
C HIS A 69 1.87 14.26 12.16
N ARG A 70 1.79 14.42 10.83
CA ARG A 70 1.92 15.73 10.17
C ARG A 70 0.80 16.69 10.53
N HIS A 71 -0.44 16.19 10.59
CA HIS A 71 -1.61 16.96 11.05
C HIS A 71 -1.38 17.45 12.48
N GLN A 72 -0.95 16.59 13.40
CA GLN A 72 -0.69 16.98 14.79
C GLN A 72 0.45 18.00 14.93
N ALA A 73 1.45 17.98 14.05
CA ALA A 73 2.58 18.91 14.08
C ALA A 73 2.19 20.36 13.73
N VAL A 74 1.13 20.57 12.96
CA VAL A 74 0.66 21.92 12.57
C VAL A 74 -0.41 22.49 13.51
N LEU A 75 -0.97 21.68 14.40
CA LEU A 75 -2.04 22.12 15.29
C LEU A 75 -1.48 22.96 16.45
N SER A 76 -2.24 23.98 16.84
CA SER A 76 -1.95 24.72 18.07
C SER A 76 -2.12 23.82 19.30
N PRO A 77 -1.43 24.11 20.41
CA PRO A 77 -1.50 23.30 21.63
C PRO A 77 -2.92 23.06 22.15
N ASN A 78 -3.79 24.06 21.99
CA ASN A 78 -5.17 24.07 22.48
C ASN A 78 -6.21 23.68 21.42
N SER A 79 -5.79 23.12 20.28
CA SER A 79 -6.72 22.69 19.24
C SER A 79 -7.57 21.51 19.69
N LYS A 80 -8.89 21.60 19.52
CA LYS A 80 -9.83 20.48 19.74
C LYS A 80 -9.58 19.28 18.83
N TRP A 81 -8.86 19.49 17.71
CA TRP A 81 -8.49 18.45 16.75
C TRP A 81 -7.19 17.72 17.11
N ARG A 82 -6.61 18.03 18.29
CA ARG A 82 -5.43 17.34 18.78
C ARG A 82 -5.81 15.94 19.26
N ILE A 83 -5.26 14.93 18.61
CA ILE A 83 -5.52 13.52 18.92
C ILE A 83 -4.59 13.11 20.05
N LYS A 84 -5.15 12.60 21.15
CA LYS A 84 -4.36 12.08 22.28
C LYS A 84 -3.49 10.90 21.83
N THR A 85 -2.28 10.77 22.38
CA THR A 85 -1.34 9.69 22.02
C THR A 85 -1.94 8.29 22.16
N LEU A 86 -2.74 8.06 23.20
CA LEU A 86 -3.43 6.78 23.41
C LEU A 86 -4.42 6.47 22.29
N ILE A 87 -5.25 7.45 21.89
CA ILE A 87 -6.21 7.31 20.79
C ILE A 87 -5.47 7.06 19.48
N ARG A 88 -4.38 7.78 19.21
CA ARG A 88 -3.55 7.55 18.01
C ARG A 88 -3.00 6.13 17.95
N ARG A 89 -2.46 5.61 19.07
CA ARG A 89 -1.95 4.23 19.14
C ARG A 89 -3.07 3.22 18.93
N SER A 90 -4.21 3.43 19.59
CA SER A 90 -5.38 2.56 19.46
C SER A 90 -5.90 2.53 18.02
N LEU A 91 -6.01 3.67 17.33
CA LEU A 91 -6.41 3.75 15.93
C LEU A 91 -5.45 3.02 15.00
N ILE A 92 -4.14 3.17 15.19
CA ILE A 92 -3.13 2.49 14.36
C ILE A 92 -3.20 0.98 14.56
N ILE A 93 -3.28 0.53 15.82
CA ILE A 93 -3.35 -0.90 16.17
C ILE A 93 -4.65 -1.51 15.64
N SER A 94 -5.79 -0.87 15.85
CA SER A 94 -7.08 -1.39 15.37
C SER A 94 -7.11 -1.47 13.84
N TYR A 95 -6.57 -0.47 13.15
CA TYR A 95 -6.49 -0.46 11.71
C TYR A 95 -5.57 -1.55 11.17
N SER A 96 -4.40 -1.78 11.81
CA SER A 96 -3.53 -2.91 11.48
C SER A 96 -4.21 -4.26 11.69
N ILE A 97 -4.97 -4.44 12.77
CA ILE A 97 -5.69 -5.70 13.03
C ILE A 97 -6.76 -5.95 11.97
N ILE A 98 -7.63 -4.97 11.70
CA ILE A 98 -8.71 -5.11 10.72
C ILE A 98 -8.16 -5.48 9.34
N ILE A 99 -7.00 -4.91 8.98
CA ILE A 99 -6.34 -5.20 7.71
C ILE A 99 -5.70 -6.60 7.66
N LEU A 100 -5.24 -7.14 8.79
CA LEU A 100 -4.63 -8.47 8.85
C LEU A 100 -5.67 -9.61 8.93
N THR A 101 -6.88 -9.32 9.42
CA THR A 101 -7.95 -10.33 9.55
C THR A 101 -8.28 -11.03 8.22
N PRO A 102 -8.44 -10.33 7.08
CA PRO A 102 -8.68 -10.99 5.79
C PRO A 102 -7.52 -11.90 5.35
N THR A 103 -6.28 -11.59 5.72
CA THR A 103 -5.10 -12.43 5.42
C THR A 103 -5.13 -13.74 6.20
N ALA A 104 -5.55 -13.70 7.46
CA ALA A 104 -5.77 -14.91 8.26
C ALA A 104 -6.93 -15.75 7.70
N TYR A 105 -7.99 -15.10 7.21
CA TYR A 105 -9.11 -15.77 6.56
C TYR A 105 -8.69 -16.46 5.25
N LEU A 106 -7.92 -15.79 4.39
CA LEU A 106 -7.34 -16.38 3.18
C LEU A 106 -6.47 -17.60 3.50
N LYS A 107 -5.68 -17.55 4.57
CA LYS A 107 -4.90 -18.70 5.05
C LYS A 107 -5.80 -19.87 5.45
N VAL A 108 -6.86 -19.61 6.23
CA VAL A 108 -7.81 -20.65 6.67
C VAL A 108 -8.53 -21.28 5.47
N ILE A 109 -9.00 -20.49 4.51
CA ILE A 109 -9.60 -21.01 3.26
C ILE A 109 -8.59 -21.85 2.48
N SER A 110 -7.36 -21.34 2.34
CA SER A 110 -6.30 -22.05 1.64
C SER A 110 -6.02 -23.40 2.30
N GLU A 111 -5.90 -23.43 3.64
CA GLU A 111 -5.64 -24.62 4.45
C GLU A 111 -6.79 -25.64 4.42
N THR A 112 -8.03 -25.18 4.53
CA THR A 112 -9.22 -26.07 4.46
C THR A 112 -9.40 -26.69 3.08
N ASN A 113 -9.07 -25.95 2.01
CA ASN A 113 -9.02 -26.51 0.65
C ASN A 113 -7.75 -27.34 0.35
N THR A 114 -6.72 -27.26 1.20
CA THR A 114 -5.52 -28.12 1.10
C THR A 114 -5.62 -29.41 1.91
N ASN A 115 -6.79 -29.77 2.45
CA ASN A 115 -7.08 -31.16 2.82
C ASN A 115 -7.03 -32.03 1.55
N SER A 116 -5.84 -32.53 1.31
CA SER A 116 -5.19 -32.79 0.04
C SER A 116 -5.60 -34.07 -0.65
N LYS A 117 -6.59 -34.83 -0.15
CA LYS A 117 -7.05 -36.05 -0.84
C LYS A 117 -7.83 -35.77 -2.14
N ILE A 118 -8.38 -34.56 -2.29
CA ILE A 118 -9.07 -34.16 -3.52
C ILE A 118 -8.06 -33.54 -4.49
N SER A 119 -7.28 -32.53 -4.08
CA SER A 119 -6.37 -31.83 -4.99
C SER A 119 -5.15 -32.65 -5.46
N SER A 120 -4.67 -33.63 -4.68
CA SER A 120 -3.56 -34.51 -5.08
C SER A 120 -3.96 -35.67 -6.00
N ARG A 121 -5.27 -35.94 -6.17
CA ARG A 121 -5.76 -36.86 -7.22
C ARG A 121 -5.80 -36.22 -8.60
N TYR A 122 -5.78 -34.89 -8.70
CA TYR A 122 -5.95 -34.22 -9.97
C TYR A 122 -4.60 -33.87 -10.62
N LEU A 123 -3.55 -33.49 -9.90
CA LEU A 123 -2.35 -32.93 -10.54
C LEU A 123 -1.25 -34.00 -10.76
N SER A 124 -1.13 -34.43 -12.01
CA SER A 124 -0.29 -35.50 -12.60
C SER A 124 -0.10 -35.16 -14.10
N PRO A 125 0.96 -35.60 -14.81
CA PRO A 125 1.69 -34.77 -15.80
C PRO A 125 1.09 -34.60 -17.22
N GLU A 126 -0.19 -34.91 -17.47
CA GLU A 126 -0.79 -35.00 -18.82
C GLU A 126 -2.10 -34.20 -18.98
N TRP A 127 -2.26 -33.05 -18.29
CA TRP A 127 -3.57 -32.39 -18.22
C TRP A 127 -4.15 -32.06 -19.61
N PRO A 128 -5.35 -32.57 -19.95
CA PRO A 128 -5.97 -32.27 -21.23
C PRO A 128 -6.43 -30.81 -21.29
N SER A 129 -6.37 -30.23 -22.49
CA SER A 129 -6.55 -28.79 -22.74
C SER A 129 -7.89 -28.25 -22.22
N ASP A 130 -8.92 -29.09 -22.21
CA ASP A 130 -10.25 -28.75 -21.71
C ASP A 130 -10.33 -28.60 -20.18
N VAL A 131 -9.40 -29.20 -19.43
CA VAL A 131 -9.30 -29.01 -17.97
C VAL A 131 -8.51 -27.74 -17.66
N ILE A 132 -7.48 -27.43 -18.46
CA ILE A 132 -6.79 -26.14 -18.44
C ILE A 132 -7.76 -24.97 -18.70
N ASP A 133 -8.68 -25.14 -19.66
CA ASP A 133 -9.69 -24.13 -20.00
C ASP A 133 -10.79 -24.01 -18.93
N ARG A 134 -10.90 -24.99 -18.02
CA ARG A 134 -11.87 -25.03 -16.91
C ARG A 134 -11.28 -24.74 -15.53
N ILE A 135 -9.95 -24.72 -15.37
CA ILE A 135 -9.32 -24.24 -14.13
C ILE A 135 -9.60 -22.74 -14.05
N ASP A 136 -10.71 -22.44 -13.38
CA ASP A 136 -11.09 -21.08 -13.06
C ASP A 136 -10.13 -20.58 -11.98
N CYS A 137 -8.97 -20.05 -12.40
CA CYS A 137 -8.10 -19.28 -11.51
C CYS A 137 -8.83 -18.06 -10.93
N SER A 138 -9.98 -17.69 -11.51
CA SER A 138 -11.01 -16.87 -10.88
C SER A 138 -11.81 -17.72 -9.89
N THR A 139 -11.24 -18.02 -8.73
CA THR A 139 -12.06 -18.21 -7.52
C THR A 139 -12.64 -16.87 -7.07
N PHE A 140 -13.29 -16.18 -8.01
CA PHE A 140 -13.76 -14.82 -7.87
C PHE A 140 -14.72 -14.71 -6.71
N ASP A 141 -15.66 -15.66 -6.61
CA ASP A 141 -16.64 -15.74 -5.52
C ASP A 141 -15.99 -15.88 -4.14
N LEU A 142 -14.86 -16.59 -4.04
CA LEU A 142 -14.12 -16.76 -2.78
C LEU A 142 -13.29 -15.52 -2.42
N ILE A 143 -12.80 -14.79 -3.42
CA ILE A 143 -11.95 -13.61 -3.25
C ILE A 143 -12.80 -12.32 -3.14
N GLN A 144 -14.04 -12.32 -3.64
CA GLN A 144 -14.91 -11.16 -3.67
C GLN A 144 -15.21 -10.55 -2.28
N PRO A 145 -15.42 -11.33 -1.20
CA PRO A 145 -15.56 -10.77 0.15
C PRO A 145 -14.29 -10.04 0.60
N TYR A 146 -13.12 -10.58 0.24
CA TYR A 146 -11.82 -9.96 0.52
C TYR A 146 -11.66 -8.66 -0.29
N ILE A 147 -11.95 -8.66 -1.59
CA ILE A 147 -11.86 -7.46 -2.43
C ILE A 147 -12.83 -6.39 -1.94
N THR A 148 -14.07 -6.76 -1.62
CA THR A 148 -15.11 -5.84 -1.15
C THR A 148 -14.72 -5.21 0.19
N SER A 149 -14.28 -6.02 1.16
CA SER A 149 -13.81 -5.50 2.46
C SER A 149 -12.56 -4.62 2.29
N SER A 150 -11.61 -5.01 1.45
CA SER A 150 -10.43 -4.21 1.12
C SER A 150 -10.80 -2.87 0.48
N ALA A 151 -11.76 -2.86 -0.46
CA ALA A 151 -12.25 -1.65 -1.10
C ALA A 151 -12.91 -0.68 -0.09
N ILE A 152 -13.72 -1.19 0.83
CA ILE A 152 -14.36 -0.39 1.90
C ILE A 152 -13.29 0.22 2.82
N MET A 153 -12.33 -0.60 3.26
CA MET A 153 -11.25 -0.15 4.13
C MET A 153 -10.36 0.88 3.44
N HIS A 154 -10.01 0.64 2.16
CA HIS A 154 -9.25 1.59 1.35
C HIS A 154 -9.99 2.92 1.18
N SER A 155 -11.29 2.88 0.85
CA SER A 155 -12.12 4.08 0.71
C SER A 155 -12.21 4.87 2.02
N THR A 156 -12.32 4.17 3.15
CA THR A 156 -12.32 4.78 4.49
C THR A 156 -10.98 5.45 4.78
N SER A 157 -9.85 4.77 4.48
CA SER A 157 -8.50 5.34 4.59
C SER A 157 -8.33 6.63 3.80
N VAL A 158 -8.70 6.58 2.51
CA VAL A 158 -8.59 7.74 1.61
C VAL A 158 -9.41 8.89 2.15
N SER A 159 -10.64 8.62 2.62
CA SER A 159 -11.51 9.64 3.21
C SER A 159 -10.89 10.30 4.44
N ILE A 160 -10.33 9.51 5.37
CA ILE A 160 -9.63 10.04 6.55
C ILE A 160 -8.45 10.93 6.12
N VAL A 161 -7.64 10.46 5.19
CA VAL A 161 -6.47 11.21 4.69
C VAL A 161 -6.90 12.53 4.04
N VAL A 162 -7.93 12.52 3.19
CA VAL A 162 -8.49 13.73 2.56
C VAL A 162 -8.99 14.71 3.60
N VAL A 163 -9.73 14.25 4.61
CA VAL A 163 -10.20 15.11 5.72
C VAL A 163 -9.02 15.74 6.48
N LEU A 164 -7.96 14.98 6.80
CA LEU A 164 -6.77 15.50 7.47
C LEU A 164 -6.00 16.51 6.58
N ILE A 165 -5.97 16.27 5.27
CA ILE A 165 -5.37 17.17 4.28
C ILE A 165 -6.14 18.50 4.28
N VAL A 166 -7.45 18.46 4.01
CA VAL A 166 -8.34 19.62 3.94
C VAL A 166 -8.32 20.41 5.25
N HIS A 167 -8.44 19.72 6.40
CA HIS A 167 -8.43 20.38 7.70
C HIS A 167 -7.13 21.12 7.97
N THR A 168 -5.99 20.52 7.68
CA THR A 168 -4.70 21.20 7.88
C THR A 168 -4.53 22.35 6.89
N PHE A 169 -4.96 22.23 5.64
CA PHE A 169 -4.95 23.37 4.70
C PHE A 169 -5.77 24.53 5.25
N HIS A 170 -6.95 24.25 5.80
CA HIS A 170 -7.78 25.24 6.46
C HIS A 170 -7.06 25.88 7.67
N GLN A 171 -6.39 25.09 8.52
CA GLN A 171 -5.62 25.61 9.66
C GLN A 171 -4.44 26.48 9.21
N LEU A 172 -3.70 26.07 8.19
CA LEU A 172 -2.58 26.84 7.64
C LEU A 172 -3.07 28.16 7.05
N ASN A 173 -4.16 28.15 6.28
CA ASN A 173 -4.77 29.36 5.74
C ASN A 173 -5.25 30.31 6.84
N LYS A 174 -5.85 29.78 7.91
CA LYS A 174 -6.23 30.57 9.07
C LYS A 174 -5.01 31.16 9.80
N SER A 175 -3.89 30.44 9.84
CA SER A 175 -2.67 30.96 10.46
C SER A 175 -1.99 32.06 9.65
N LEU A 176 -2.16 32.06 8.31
CA LEU A 176 -1.64 33.10 7.42
C LEU A 176 -2.27 34.49 7.64
N SER A 177 -3.47 34.55 8.24
CA SER A 177 -4.14 35.81 8.56
C SER A 177 -3.66 36.45 9.87
N MET A 178 -2.86 35.75 10.69
CA MET A 178 -2.41 36.25 11.99
C MET A 178 -1.08 37.06 11.91
N SER A 179 -1.07 38.22 12.57
CA SER A 179 0.05 39.13 12.94
C SER A 179 1.09 39.52 11.88
N VAL A 180 1.14 40.82 11.56
CA VAL A 180 2.05 41.49 10.62
C VAL A 180 3.54 41.36 11.00
N ARG A 181 3.85 41.16 12.29
CA ARG A 181 5.24 41.23 12.82
C ARG A 181 6.03 39.92 12.70
N ARG A 182 5.38 38.80 12.41
CA ARG A 182 6.01 37.46 12.24
C ARG A 182 6.02 36.99 10.78
N ARG A 183 5.66 37.89 9.86
CA ARG A 183 4.96 37.59 8.60
C ARG A 183 5.85 37.08 7.48
N GLU A 184 7.11 37.49 7.37
CA GLU A 184 7.93 37.18 6.19
C GLU A 184 8.59 35.80 6.25
N TYR A 185 9.28 35.51 7.36
CA TYR A 185 9.90 34.21 7.58
C TYR A 185 8.83 33.10 7.70
N GLN A 186 7.75 33.35 8.47
CA GLN A 186 6.68 32.36 8.60
C GLN A 186 5.86 32.17 7.32
N ARG A 187 5.68 33.19 6.47
CA ARG A 187 5.04 33.00 5.15
C ARG A 187 5.88 32.16 4.23
N THR A 188 7.19 32.40 4.19
CA THR A 188 8.09 31.62 3.32
C THR A 188 8.12 30.17 3.77
N MET A 189 8.28 29.93 5.08
CA MET A 189 8.21 28.59 5.66
C MET A 189 6.84 27.92 5.41
N MET A 190 5.72 28.64 5.60
CA MET A 190 4.39 28.09 5.31
C MET A 190 4.15 27.80 3.83
N ARG A 191 4.64 28.64 2.91
CA ARG A 191 4.52 28.40 1.46
C ARG A 191 5.28 27.14 1.07
N ILE A 192 6.49 26.95 1.61
CA ILE A 192 7.27 25.73 1.40
C ILE A 192 6.53 24.53 1.98
N LEU A 193 6.00 24.64 3.20
CA LEU A 193 5.21 23.56 3.81
C LEU A 193 3.93 23.25 3.01
N LEU A 194 3.25 24.25 2.46
CA LEU A 194 2.07 24.08 1.61
C LEU A 194 2.41 23.38 0.30
N LEU A 195 3.47 23.82 -0.39
CA LEU A 195 3.95 23.20 -1.63
C LEU A 195 4.42 21.76 -1.38
N GLN A 196 5.28 21.56 -0.39
CA GLN A 196 5.75 20.23 0.02
C GLN A 196 4.56 19.33 0.35
N ARG A 197 3.56 19.85 1.05
CA ARG A 197 2.37 19.10 1.41
C ARG A 197 1.49 18.80 0.21
N LEU A 198 1.26 19.74 -0.70
CA LEU A 198 0.50 19.54 -1.93
C LEU A 198 1.11 18.41 -2.76
N PHE A 199 2.41 18.51 -3.08
CA PHE A 199 3.11 17.50 -3.88
C PHE A 199 3.19 16.15 -3.18
N GLN A 200 3.55 16.13 -1.89
CA GLN A 200 3.61 14.90 -1.11
C GLN A 200 2.23 14.29 -0.85
N SER A 201 1.14 15.07 -0.91
CA SER A 201 -0.22 14.55 -0.73
C SER A 201 -0.90 14.11 -2.02
N LEU A 202 -0.63 14.82 -3.11
CA LEU A 202 -1.23 14.53 -4.41
C LEU A 202 -0.58 13.31 -5.06
N LEU A 203 0.73 13.14 -4.91
CA LEU A 203 1.45 12.03 -5.55
C LEU A 203 0.94 10.65 -5.08
N PRO A 204 0.81 10.35 -3.76
CA PRO A 204 0.22 9.08 -3.34
C PRO A 204 -1.21 8.88 -3.84
N ILE A 205 -2.00 9.95 -3.96
CA ILE A 205 -3.36 9.84 -4.52
C ILE A 205 -3.28 9.39 -5.98
N ILE A 206 -2.41 10.00 -6.78
CA ILE A 206 -2.26 9.68 -8.19
C ILE A 206 -1.66 8.27 -8.39
N VAL A 207 -0.61 7.93 -7.65
CA VAL A 207 0.16 6.70 -7.88
C VAL A 207 -0.42 5.50 -7.14
N GLN A 208 -1.24 5.72 -6.10
CA GLN A 208 -1.81 4.64 -5.29
C GLN A 208 -3.33 4.58 -5.34
N VAL A 209 -4.04 5.70 -5.18
CA VAL A 209 -5.51 5.67 -5.14
C VAL A 209 -6.09 5.41 -6.53
N LEU A 210 -5.63 6.12 -7.56
CA LEU A 210 -6.17 5.95 -8.92
C LEU A 210 -6.00 4.53 -9.48
N PRO A 211 -4.82 3.87 -9.40
CA PRO A 211 -4.66 2.50 -9.90
C PRO A 211 -5.49 1.49 -9.10
N ASN A 212 -5.65 1.69 -7.79
CA ASN A 212 -6.52 0.84 -6.98
C ASN A 212 -7.99 1.03 -7.35
N VAL A 213 -8.46 2.26 -7.55
CA VAL A 213 -9.82 2.52 -8.04
C VAL A 213 -10.03 1.88 -9.40
N ALA A 214 -9.08 2.02 -10.33
CA ALA A 214 -9.14 1.35 -11.63
C ALA A 214 -9.24 -0.18 -11.47
N GLY A 215 -8.40 -0.77 -10.61
CA GLY A 215 -8.46 -2.21 -10.30
C GLY A 215 -9.80 -2.64 -9.73
N PHE A 216 -10.34 -1.89 -8.76
CA PHE A 216 -11.66 -2.17 -8.21
C PHE A 216 -12.76 -2.05 -9.26
N THR A 217 -12.69 -1.07 -10.19
CA THR A 217 -13.68 -0.97 -11.26
C THR A 217 -13.62 -2.16 -12.21
N VAL A 218 -12.42 -2.65 -12.56
CA VAL A 218 -12.27 -3.87 -13.37
C VAL A 218 -12.94 -5.06 -12.68
N PHE A 219 -12.69 -5.23 -11.37
CA PHE A 219 -13.34 -6.27 -10.57
C PHE A 219 -14.87 -6.10 -10.52
N VAL A 220 -15.37 -4.93 -10.13
CA VAL A 220 -16.81 -4.67 -9.93
C VAL A 220 -17.61 -4.82 -11.22
N PHE A 221 -17.06 -4.38 -12.36
CA PHE A 221 -17.73 -4.46 -13.66
C PHE A 221 -17.43 -5.74 -14.44
N GLY A 222 -16.66 -6.68 -13.89
CA GLY A 222 -16.33 -7.95 -14.53
C GLY A 222 -15.52 -7.80 -15.83
N TRP A 223 -14.69 -6.76 -15.93
CA TRP A 223 -13.86 -6.56 -17.12
C TRP A 223 -12.68 -7.54 -17.14
N SER A 224 -12.19 -7.89 -18.34
CA SER A 224 -10.97 -8.70 -18.48
C SER A 224 -9.78 -7.94 -17.90
N GLY A 225 -9.37 -8.31 -16.69
CA GLY A 225 -8.28 -7.64 -15.98
C GLY A 225 -6.88 -8.02 -16.47
N SER A 226 -6.77 -9.00 -17.37
CA SER A 226 -5.48 -9.51 -17.87
C SER A 226 -4.57 -8.42 -18.45
N ALA A 227 -5.13 -7.43 -19.15
CA ALA A 227 -4.39 -6.30 -19.71
C ALA A 227 -4.21 -5.14 -18.70
N VAL A 228 -5.11 -4.98 -17.74
CA VAL A 228 -5.16 -3.81 -16.84
C VAL A 228 -4.30 -4.02 -15.59
N TYR A 229 -4.28 -5.23 -15.01
CA TYR A 229 -3.52 -5.52 -13.78
C TYR A 229 -2.01 -5.31 -13.90
N PRO A 230 -1.33 -5.73 -14.99
CA PRO A 230 0.10 -5.48 -15.13
C PRO A 230 0.43 -3.98 -15.09
N VAL A 231 -0.41 -3.14 -15.71
CA VAL A 231 -0.26 -1.68 -15.70
C VAL A 231 -0.50 -1.13 -14.30
N ILE A 232 -1.54 -1.58 -13.60
CA ILE A 232 -1.81 -1.19 -12.21
C ILE A 232 -0.64 -1.54 -11.30
N LEU A 233 -0.11 -2.77 -11.40
CA LEU A 233 1.04 -3.23 -10.60
C LEU A 233 2.30 -2.45 -10.93
N LEU A 234 2.53 -2.11 -12.21
CA LEU A 234 3.65 -1.26 -12.60
C LEU A 234 3.55 0.14 -11.99
N VAL A 235 2.35 0.75 -11.97
CA VAL A 235 2.15 2.06 -11.35
C VAL A 235 2.32 1.97 -9.83
N LEU A 236 1.70 0.98 -9.17
CA LEU A 236 1.82 0.78 -7.73
C LEU A 236 3.26 0.52 -7.27
N SER A 237 4.03 -0.26 -8.05
CA SER A 237 5.44 -0.54 -7.77
C SER A 237 6.34 0.70 -7.93
N SER A 238 5.97 1.63 -8.81
CA SER A 238 6.67 2.91 -8.97
C SER A 238 6.46 3.90 -7.80
N ASN A 239 5.53 3.62 -6.87
CA ASN A 239 5.19 4.51 -5.75
C ASN A 239 6.39 4.84 -4.86
N SER A 240 7.21 3.86 -4.50
CA SER A 240 8.38 4.07 -3.64
C SER A 240 9.42 5.01 -4.28
N LEU A 241 9.65 4.84 -5.58
CA LEU A 241 10.53 5.70 -6.38
C LEU A 241 9.96 7.11 -6.47
N ALA A 242 8.68 7.24 -6.83
CA ALA A 242 8.01 8.53 -6.97
C ALA A 242 8.05 9.33 -5.65
N LEU A 243 7.75 8.67 -4.52
CA LEU A 243 7.84 9.27 -3.19
C LEU A 243 9.26 9.71 -2.85
N SER A 244 10.27 8.90 -3.17
CA SER A 244 11.67 9.23 -2.94
C SER A 244 12.10 10.47 -3.74
N VAL A 245 11.73 10.53 -5.03
CA VAL A 245 11.98 11.69 -5.89
C VAL A 245 11.31 12.95 -5.32
N VAL A 246 10.04 12.85 -4.92
CA VAL A 246 9.32 13.97 -4.31
C VAL A 246 9.95 14.38 -2.98
N LEU A 247 10.35 13.43 -2.13
CA LEU A 247 10.99 13.73 -0.85
C LEU A 247 12.31 14.49 -1.06
N LEU A 248 13.15 14.04 -2.00
CA LEU A 248 14.40 14.68 -2.35
C LEU A 248 14.18 16.08 -2.95
N GLY A 249 13.20 16.22 -3.86
CA GLY A 249 12.88 17.48 -4.51
C GLY A 249 12.19 18.51 -3.62
N THR A 250 11.48 18.07 -2.57
CA THR A 250 10.70 18.98 -1.70
C THR A 250 11.35 19.29 -0.36
N THR A 251 12.44 18.61 0.02
CA THR A 251 13.07 18.79 1.34
C THR A 251 14.40 19.55 1.19
N PRO A 252 14.47 20.85 1.58
CA PRO A 252 15.65 21.68 1.38
C PRO A 252 16.93 21.11 2.01
N LEU A 253 16.79 20.39 3.14
CA LEU A 253 17.91 19.74 3.81
C LEU A 253 18.60 18.71 2.91
N TYR A 254 17.83 17.86 2.22
CA TYR A 254 18.40 16.86 1.31
C TYR A 254 19.05 17.51 0.10
N ILE A 255 18.45 18.57 -0.45
CA ILE A 255 19.03 19.34 -1.55
C ILE A 255 20.38 19.95 -1.12
N SER A 256 20.45 20.51 0.09
CA SER A 256 21.69 21.07 0.63
C SER A 256 22.78 20.01 0.75
N ILE A 257 22.46 18.86 1.35
CA ILE A 257 23.40 17.74 1.52
C ILE A 257 23.93 17.24 0.17
N ILE A 258 23.05 17.10 -0.84
CA ILE A 258 23.44 16.67 -2.18
C ILE A 258 24.40 17.70 -2.80
N LYS A 259 24.09 19.00 -2.71
CA LYS A 259 24.96 20.06 -3.24
C LYS A 259 26.34 20.10 -2.59
N THR A 260 26.45 19.76 -1.31
CA THR A 260 27.75 19.71 -0.62
C THR A 260 28.54 18.43 -0.87
N SER A 261 27.91 17.41 -1.45
CA SER A 261 28.54 16.09 -1.68
C SER A 261 29.08 15.93 -3.12
N VAL A 262 28.79 16.89 -4.00
CA VAL A 262 29.26 16.97 -5.39
C VAL A 262 30.32 18.05 -5.47
#